data_AF-A0A7Y3PFP5-F1
#
_entry.id   AF-A0A7Y3PFP5-F1
#
_cell.length_a   1.000
_cell.length_b   1.000
_cell.length_c   1.000
_cell.angle_alpha   90.00
_cell.angle_beta   90.00
_cell.angle_gamma   90.00
#
_symmetry.space_group_name_H-M   'P 1'
#
loop_
_entity.id
_entity.type
_entity.pdbx_description
1 polymer ?
#
loop_
_entity_poly.entity_id
_entity_poly.type
_entity_poly.pdbx_seq_one_letter_code
_entity_poly.pdbx_strand_id
1 'polypeptide(L)' 'MRCSVCNESTVVEVRLVVNSHVVVMKSCSICDSRSWTKDGVEMAVTGILEAASKR' A
#
# COMPACT_ATOMS: atom_id res chain seq x y z
N MET A 1 2.09 1.08 13.58
CA MET A 1 0.79 0.38 13.63
C MET A 1 1.03 -1.14 13.54
N ARG A 2 0.33 -1.95 14.32
CA ARG A 2 0.40 -3.42 14.21
C ARG A 2 -0.28 -3.91 12.93
N CYS A 3 0.17 -5.05 12.41
CA CYS A 3 -0.45 -5.72 11.28
C CYS A 3 -1.86 -6.18 11.65
N SER A 4 -2.87 -5.77 10.89
CA SER A 4 -4.26 -6.19 11.12
C SER A 4 -4.53 -7.64 10.76
N VAL A 5 -3.63 -8.31 10.05
CA VAL A 5 -3.77 -9.71 9.60
C VAL A 5 -3.23 -10.67 10.65
N CYS A 6 -1.95 -10.55 11.03
CA CYS A 6 -1.32 -11.46 11.99
C CYS A 6 -1.19 -10.89 13.40
N ASN A 7 -1.29 -9.57 13.59
CA ASN A 7 -1.08 -8.88 14.87
C ASN A 7 0.30 -9.08 15.53
N GLU A 8 1.24 -9.76 14.87
CA GLU A 8 2.56 -10.12 15.41
C GLU A 8 3.63 -9.04 15.23
N SER A 9 3.57 -8.24 14.15
CA SER A 9 4.58 -7.20 13.88
C SER A 9 4.00 -5.83 13.59
N THR A 10 4.88 -4.84 13.64
CA THR A 10 4.62 -3.51 13.09
C THR A 10 4.65 -3.57 11.57
N VAL A 11 3.79 -2.78 10.93
CA VAL A 11 3.73 -2.62 9.48
C VAL A 11 4.66 -1.49 9.06
N VAL A 12 5.42 -1.69 7.99
CA VAL A 12 6.20 -0.64 7.33
C VAL A 12 5.29 0.11 6.36
N GLU A 13 5.33 1.43 6.41
CA GLU A 13 4.60 2.30 5.49
C GLU A 13 5.57 2.97 4.51
N VAL A 14 5.28 2.88 3.21
CA VAL A 14 6.02 3.56 2.15
C VAL A 14 5.06 4.47 1.41
N ARG A 15 5.41 5.75 1.31
CA ARG A 15 4.62 6.77 0.61
C ARG A 15 5.36 7.20 -0.66
N LEU A 16 4.66 7.16 -1.78
CA LEU A 16 5.15 7.50 -3.11
C LEU A 16 4.20 8.49 -3.78
N VAL A 17 4.72 9.33 -4.68
CA VAL A 17 3.90 10.18 -5.56
C VAL A 17 4.00 9.63 -6.96
N VAL A 18 2.86 9.27 -7.55
CA VAL A 18 2.74 8.67 -8.88
C VAL A 18 1.67 9.41 -9.65
N ASN A 19 2.01 10.06 -10.76
CA ASN A 19 1.07 10.80 -11.60
C ASN A 19 0.18 11.77 -10.81
N SER A 20 0.81 12.58 -9.94
CA SER A 20 0.14 13.53 -9.03
C SER A 20 -0.78 12.90 -7.97
N HIS A 21 -0.82 11.58 -7.86
CA HIS A 21 -1.53 10.87 -6.80
C HIS A 21 -0.57 10.40 -5.72
N VAL A 22 -1.02 10.43 -4.46
CA VAL A 22 -0.26 9.85 -3.35
C VAL A 22 -0.63 8.38 -3.22
N VAL A 23 0.34 7.51 -3.42
CA VAL A 23 0.22 6.08 -3.19
C VAL A 23 0.90 5.72 -1.88
N VAL A 24 0.21 4.97 -1.03
CA VAL A 24 0.78 4.45 0.22
C VAL A 24 0.70 2.94 0.22
N MET A 25 1.84 2.28 0.40
CA MET A 25 1.94 0.85 0.61
C MET A 25 2.20 0.57 2.08
N LYS A 26 1.47 -0.41 2.62
CA LYS A 26 1.66 -0.94 3.96
C LYS A 26 2.04 -2.42 3.85
N SER A 27 3.16 -2.83 4.44
CA SER A 27 3.66 -4.21 4.37
C SER A 27 4.03 -4.77 5.74
N CYS A 28 3.61 -6.01 5.99
CA CYS A 28 3.98 -6.80 7.17
C CYS A 28 5.05 -7.84 6.77
N SER A 29 6.18 -7.86 7.47
CA SER A 29 7.27 -8.80 7.19
C SER A 29 7.02 -10.23 7.70
N ILE A 30 6.07 -10.44 8.62
CA ILE A 30 5.79 -11.76 9.21
C ILE A 30 4.84 -12.59 8.34
N CYS A 31 3.71 -12.01 7.93
CA CYS A 31 2.68 -12.73 7.17
C CYS A 31 2.62 -12.30 5.68
N ASP A 32 3.59 -11.52 5.23
CA ASP A 32 3.72 -10.95 3.89
C ASP A 32 2.46 -10.22 3.35
N SER A 33 1.58 -9.78 4.26
CA SER A 33 0.37 -9.05 3.88
C SER A 33 0.76 -7.66 3.37
N ARG A 34 0.11 -7.22 2.29
CA ARG A 34 0.27 -5.89 1.72
C ARG A 34 -1.08 -5.23 1.49
N SER A 35 -1.20 -3.96 1.84
CA SER A 35 -2.35 -3.12 1.47
C SER A 35 -1.89 -1.83 0.83
N TRP A 36 -2.74 -1.28 -0.01
CA TRP A 36 -2.43 -0.12 -0.84
C TRP A 36 -3.53 0.91 -0.72
N THR A 37 -3.15 2.17 -0.66
CA THR A 37 -4.08 3.27 -0.83
C THR A 37 -3.62 4.22 -1.92
N LYS A 38 -4.58 4.83 -2.60
CA LYS A 38 -4.40 5.93 -3.54
C LYS A 38 -5.23 7.10 -3.05
N ASP A 39 -4.59 8.23 -2.77
CA ASP A 39 -5.21 9.42 -2.20
C ASP A 39 -6.08 9.13 -0.96
N GLY A 40 -5.63 8.17 -0.13
CA GLY A 40 -6.32 7.74 1.08
C GLY A 40 -7.40 6.66 0.88
N VAL A 41 -7.75 6.31 -0.36
CA VAL A 41 -8.72 5.25 -0.68
C VAL A 41 -8.01 3.91 -0.83
N GLU A 42 -8.47 2.87 -0.14
CA GLU A 42 -7.92 1.52 -0.28
C GLU A 42 -8.21 0.95 -1.68
N MET A 43 -7.18 0.35 -2.30
CA MET A 43 -7.26 -0.16 -3.65
C MET A 43 -6.50 -1.49 -3.80
N ALA A 44 -6.94 -2.31 -4.75
CA ALA A 44 -6.17 -3.47 -5.19
C ALA A 44 -4.87 -3.02 -5.89
N VAL A 45 -3.82 -3.84 -5.79
CA VAL A 45 -2.52 -3.56 -6.42
C VAL A 45 -2.63 -3.39 -7.94
N THR A 46 -3.56 -4.09 -8.60
CA THR A 46 -3.83 -3.93 -10.04
C THR A 46 -4.23 -2.52 -10.40
N GLY A 47 -5.12 -1.89 -9.61
CA GLY A 47 -5.52 -0.50 -9.81
C GLY A 47 -4.39 0.50 -9.58
N ILE A 48 -3.47 0.21 -8.66
CA ILE A 48 -2.25 1.01 -8.46
C ILE A 48 -1.32 0.91 -9.68
N LEU A 49 -1.10 -0.30 -10.20
CA LEU A 49 -0.25 -0.52 -11.37
C LEU A 49 -0.82 0.15 -12.62
N GLU A 50 -2.14 0.09 -12.82
CA GLU A 50 -2.82 0.81 -13.89
C GLU A 50 -2.71 2.32 -13.74
N ALA A 51 -2.76 2.85 -12.52
CA ALA A 51 -2.55 4.28 -12.28
C ALA A 51 -1.11 4.71 -12.57
N ALA A 52 -0.13 3.84 -12.31
CA ALA A 52 1.28 4.09 -12.56
C ALA A 52 1.68 3.95 -14.05
N SER A 53 0.97 3.12 -14.80
CA SER A 53 1.28 2.83 -16.20
C SER A 53 0.76 3.89 -17.17
N LYS A 54 -0.27 4.66 -16.79
CA LYS A 54 -0.77 5.80 -17.57
C LYS A 54 0.27 6.93 -17.50
N ARG A 55 1.04 7.11 -18.57
CA ARG A 55 1.97 8.23 -18.75
C ARG A 55 1.29 9.38 -19.46
#